data_AF-A0A962M1N1-F1
#
_entry.id   AF-A0A962M1N1-F1
#
_cell.length_a   1.000
_cell.length_b   1.000
_cell.length_c   1.000
_cell.angle_alpha   90.00
_cell.angle_beta   90.00
_cell.angle_gamma   90.00
#
_symmetry.space_group_name_H-M   'P 1'
#
loop_
_entity.id
_entity.type
_entity.pdbx_description
1 polymer ?
#
loop_
_entity_poly.entity_id
_entity_poly.type
_entity_poly.pdbx_seq_one_letter_code
_entity_poly.pdbx_strand_id
1 'polypeptide(L)'
;MAAETLCSTPFGDFHLQRHPARKEEPLQAWCAADLLLLEESHRLGIPGSDALVLNDEHGAVCVALQPAALWTDSALAALALRHNLAANRRDRVMVVWSTQVPALRPRLAVLRIPKQLPYFEYQLAALARQLTPGGTVLAAGMDKHLSPAVADLLEHYIGPTERQPGQRKARLFSARLERRPGVPDAPSPASYYCDEVAGELQSLPNVFSRDKLDGGSRLLLAQLSRLAPAATLLDLACGNGVLGLAAFRAGLAPAVVFADESAMAIASSRANCVHLFGVDQNAFVFHQGDGVADYSGTPADLILCNPPFHLNHATDAYAGRRLLQQCARHLPPGGRLCLVANQHLDYLATLRRHFRRVEKLARDRRFIVWLAQRD
;
A
#
# COMPACT_ATOMS: atom_id res chain seq x y z
N MET A 1 14.86 18.04 -15.11
CA MET A 1 14.00 19.15 -14.63
C MET A 1 13.07 18.60 -13.58
N ALA A 2 12.88 19.31 -12.47
CA ALA A 2 11.90 18.93 -11.45
C ALA A 2 10.48 19.07 -12.02
N ALA A 3 9.57 18.20 -11.58
CA ALA A 3 8.17 18.27 -11.92
C ALA A 3 7.52 19.56 -11.39
N GLU A 4 6.48 20.01 -12.08
CA GLU A 4 5.62 21.08 -11.61
C GLU A 4 4.99 20.71 -10.26
N THR A 5 4.94 21.69 -9.35
CA THR A 5 4.34 21.52 -8.02
C THR A 5 3.04 22.30 -7.85
N LEU A 6 2.72 23.23 -8.76
CA LEU A 6 1.46 23.97 -8.76
C LEU A 6 0.41 23.16 -9.52
N CYS A 7 -0.63 22.72 -8.83
CA CYS A 7 -1.77 22.00 -9.38
C CYS A 7 -2.96 22.95 -9.48
N SER A 8 -3.34 23.32 -10.70
CA SER A 8 -4.53 24.15 -10.95
C SER A 8 -5.78 23.27 -11.10
N THR A 9 -6.82 23.62 -10.35
CA THR A 9 -8.08 22.87 -10.29
C THR A 9 -9.27 23.84 -10.31
N PRO A 10 -10.50 23.38 -10.57
CA PRO A 10 -11.70 24.21 -10.41
C PRO A 10 -11.95 24.72 -8.98
N PHE A 11 -11.25 24.16 -7.98
CA PHE A 11 -11.33 24.60 -6.58
C PHE A 11 -10.21 25.58 -6.18
N GLY A 12 -9.33 25.94 -7.12
CA GLY A 12 -8.18 26.82 -6.91
C GLY A 12 -6.85 26.15 -7.26
N ASP A 13 -5.77 26.88 -6.98
CA ASP A 13 -4.39 26.46 -7.23
C ASP A 13 -3.74 25.98 -5.93
N PHE A 14 -3.06 24.82 -5.99
CA PHE A 14 -2.47 24.18 -4.81
C PHE A 14 -1.02 23.75 -5.07
N HIS A 15 -0.13 24.02 -4.12
CA HIS A 15 1.24 23.51 -4.15
C HIS A 15 1.29 22.09 -3.58
N LEU A 16 1.46 21.10 -4.45
CA LEU A 16 1.47 19.69 -4.09
C LEU A 16 2.84 19.06 -4.32
N GLN A 17 3.28 18.27 -3.34
CA GLN A 17 4.53 17.52 -3.41
C GLN A 17 4.29 16.03 -3.16
N ARG A 18 5.10 15.19 -3.83
CA ARG A 18 5.10 13.76 -3.59
C ARG A 18 5.72 13.47 -2.22
N HIS A 19 5.25 12.40 -1.60
CA HIS A 19 5.89 11.82 -0.42
C HIS A 19 6.34 10.39 -0.72
N PRO A 20 7.52 9.98 -0.24
CA PRO A 20 8.58 10.78 0.36
C PRO A 20 9.17 11.80 -0.63
N ALA A 21 9.48 13.00 -0.16
CA ALA A 21 10.06 14.03 -1.02
C ALA A 21 11.46 13.61 -1.53
N ARG A 22 11.74 13.90 -2.80
CA ARG A 22 13.03 13.64 -3.44
C ARG A 22 13.57 14.92 -4.05
N LYS A 23 14.90 15.11 -3.98
CA LYS A 23 15.58 16.16 -4.77
C LYS A 23 15.39 15.88 -6.26
N GLU A 24 14.98 16.90 -7.01
CA GLU A 24 14.70 16.80 -8.45
C GLU A 24 13.66 15.72 -8.76
N GLU A 25 12.51 15.79 -8.08
CA GLU A 25 11.41 14.86 -8.29
C GLU A 25 10.92 14.92 -9.75
N PRO A 26 11.01 13.82 -10.54
CA PRO A 26 10.58 13.81 -11.93
C PRO A 26 9.06 13.69 -12.12
N LEU A 27 8.31 13.32 -11.07
CA LEU A 27 6.87 13.08 -11.15
C LEU A 27 6.05 14.10 -10.36
N GLN A 28 4.85 14.39 -10.85
CA GLN A 28 3.89 15.22 -10.13
C GLN A 28 3.25 14.47 -8.96
N ALA A 29 2.72 15.23 -8.00
CA ALA A 29 1.93 14.71 -6.87
C ALA A 29 0.49 14.36 -7.27
N TRP A 30 0.09 14.65 -8.50
CA TRP A 30 -1.20 14.32 -9.05
C TRP A 30 -1.01 13.74 -10.45
N CYS A 31 -2.08 13.20 -11.00
CA CYS A 31 -2.18 12.75 -12.38
C CYS A 31 -3.47 13.24 -13.02
N ALA A 32 -3.62 12.97 -14.32
CA ALA A 32 -4.79 13.39 -15.10
C ALA A 32 -6.12 12.92 -14.50
N ALA A 33 -6.15 11.75 -13.87
CA ALA A 33 -7.37 11.23 -13.29
C ALA A 33 -7.80 11.97 -12.01
N ASP A 34 -6.86 12.47 -11.21
CA ASP A 34 -7.19 13.30 -10.05
C ASP A 34 -7.86 14.60 -10.52
N LEU A 35 -7.38 15.16 -11.63
CA LEU A 35 -7.99 16.34 -12.26
C LEU A 35 -9.40 16.03 -12.78
N LEU A 36 -9.61 14.91 -13.46
CA LEU A 36 -10.95 14.50 -13.92
C LEU A 36 -11.93 14.33 -12.75
N LEU A 37 -11.48 13.74 -11.63
CA LEU A 37 -12.29 13.61 -10.42
C LEU A 37 -12.69 14.97 -9.85
N LEU A 38 -11.76 15.93 -9.80
CA LEU A 38 -12.02 17.28 -9.32
C LEU A 38 -12.93 18.08 -10.26
N GLU A 39 -12.72 17.98 -11.57
CA GLU A 39 -13.56 18.61 -12.60
C GLU A 39 -15.02 18.15 -12.50
N GLU A 40 -15.25 16.84 -12.38
CA GLU A 40 -16.61 16.31 -12.24
C GLU A 40 -17.21 16.58 -10.85
N SER A 41 -16.41 16.49 -9.78
CA SER A 41 -16.89 16.84 -8.43
C SER A 41 -17.37 18.29 -8.36
N HIS A 42 -16.65 19.21 -9.03
CA HIS A 42 -17.05 20.60 -9.14
C HIS A 42 -18.37 20.76 -9.90
N ARG A 43 -18.54 20.04 -11.02
CA ARG A 43 -19.78 20.07 -11.82
C ARG A 43 -21.00 19.59 -11.02
N LEU A 44 -20.84 18.55 -10.19
CA LEU A 44 -21.92 18.05 -9.34
C LEU A 44 -22.31 19.02 -8.22
N GLY A 45 -21.44 19.95 -7.84
CA GLY A 45 -21.71 20.96 -6.81
C GLY A 45 -21.97 20.39 -5.42
N ILE A 46 -21.57 19.14 -5.16
CA ILE A 46 -21.70 18.51 -3.84
C ILE A 46 -20.57 19.04 -2.95
N PRO A 47 -20.87 19.60 -1.76
CA PRO A 47 -19.84 20.07 -0.84
C PRO A 47 -18.87 18.95 -0.46
N GLY A 48 -17.58 19.29 -0.31
CA GLY A 48 -16.57 18.33 0.15
C GLY A 48 -16.93 17.67 1.48
N SER A 49 -17.54 18.40 2.41
CA SER A 49 -18.00 17.85 3.69
C SER A 49 -19.01 16.70 3.56
N ASP A 50 -19.66 16.53 2.40
CA ASP A 50 -20.57 15.43 2.09
C ASP A 50 -19.90 14.33 1.23
N ALA A 51 -18.60 14.44 0.99
CA ALA A 51 -17.81 13.54 0.16
C ALA A 51 -16.87 12.64 0.98
N LEU A 52 -16.68 11.42 0.48
CA LEU A 52 -15.64 10.49 0.90
C LEU A 52 -14.65 10.32 -0.23
N VAL A 53 -13.36 10.63 0.02
CA VAL A 53 -12.30 10.38 -0.96
C VAL A 53 -11.66 9.02 -0.67
N LEU A 54 -11.37 8.25 -1.71
CA LEU A 54 -10.72 6.95 -1.62
C LEU A 54 -9.44 6.93 -2.45
N ASN A 55 -8.38 6.36 -1.87
CA ASN A 55 -7.10 6.05 -2.53
C ASN A 55 -6.37 7.27 -3.13
N ASP A 56 -6.45 8.44 -2.50
CA ASP A 56 -5.72 9.64 -2.92
C ASP A 56 -4.24 9.56 -2.50
N GLU A 57 -3.36 9.18 -3.44
CA GLU A 57 -1.95 8.80 -3.19
C GLU A 57 -1.12 9.93 -2.56
N HIS A 58 -1.39 11.19 -2.90
CA HIS A 58 -0.64 12.33 -2.38
C HIS A 58 -1.52 13.46 -1.85
N GLY A 59 -2.82 13.23 -1.69
CA GLY A 59 -3.75 14.20 -1.14
C GLY A 59 -4.21 15.26 -2.15
N ALA A 60 -4.01 15.07 -3.46
CA ALA A 60 -4.35 16.07 -4.46
C ALA A 60 -5.86 16.38 -4.48
N VAL A 61 -6.68 15.32 -4.41
CA VAL A 61 -8.14 15.43 -4.38
C VAL A 61 -8.60 15.98 -3.02
N CYS A 62 -8.04 15.45 -1.93
CA CYS A 62 -8.40 15.86 -0.57
C CYS A 62 -8.06 17.33 -0.26
N VAL A 63 -6.90 17.82 -0.71
CA VAL A 63 -6.47 19.21 -0.51
C VAL A 63 -7.43 20.18 -1.20
N ALA A 64 -7.79 19.89 -2.45
CA ALA A 64 -8.71 20.71 -3.23
C ALA A 64 -10.15 20.62 -2.68
N LEU A 65 -10.69 19.41 -2.57
CA LEU A 65 -12.11 19.16 -2.28
C LEU A 65 -12.48 19.34 -0.80
N GLN A 66 -11.56 19.10 0.14
CA GLN A 66 -11.82 19.03 1.60
C GLN A 66 -12.95 18.04 1.96
N PRO A 67 -12.74 16.74 1.71
CA PRO A 67 -13.72 15.71 2.03
C PRO A 67 -13.91 15.52 3.54
N ALA A 68 -15.02 14.91 3.94
CA ALA A 68 -15.22 14.49 5.33
C ALA A 68 -14.11 13.53 5.80
N ALA A 69 -13.63 12.65 4.91
CA ALA A 69 -12.54 11.73 5.18
C ALA A 69 -11.81 11.28 3.92
N LEU A 70 -10.58 10.82 4.12
CA LEU A 70 -9.83 9.94 3.21
C LEU A 70 -9.94 8.51 3.72
N TRP A 71 -10.47 7.60 2.91
CA TRP A 71 -10.40 6.15 3.15
C TRP A 71 -9.26 5.55 2.33
N THR A 72 -8.24 5.03 3.00
CA THR A 72 -7.00 4.58 2.36
C THR A 72 -6.38 3.37 3.04
N ASP A 73 -5.67 2.56 2.26
CA ASP A 73 -4.83 1.48 2.78
C ASP A 73 -3.39 1.94 3.07
N SER A 74 -2.98 3.11 2.57
CA SER A 74 -1.58 3.52 2.51
C SER A 74 -1.20 4.53 3.59
N ALA A 75 -0.25 4.17 4.44
CA ALA A 75 0.38 5.09 5.39
C ALA A 75 1.14 6.21 4.67
N LEU A 76 1.77 5.92 3.53
CA LEU A 76 2.44 6.93 2.71
C LEU A 76 1.47 7.99 2.19
N ALA A 77 0.27 7.57 1.75
CA ALA A 77 -0.77 8.49 1.31
C ALA A 77 -1.27 9.39 2.45
N ALA A 78 -1.46 8.83 3.66
CA ALA A 78 -1.83 9.62 4.84
C ALA A 78 -0.75 10.65 5.22
N LEU A 79 0.52 10.27 5.14
CA LEU A 79 1.66 11.18 5.37
C LEU A 79 1.74 12.27 4.31
N ALA A 80 1.57 11.91 3.03
CA ALA A 80 1.55 12.85 1.92
C ALA A 80 0.43 13.88 2.06
N LEU A 81 -0.78 13.41 2.37
CA LEU A 81 -1.94 14.24 2.64
C LEU A 81 -1.66 15.25 3.76
N ARG A 82 -1.15 14.78 4.91
CA ARG A 82 -0.83 15.66 6.04
C ARG A 82 0.15 16.77 5.66
N HIS A 83 1.18 16.44 4.88
CA HIS A 83 2.15 17.44 4.42
C HIS A 83 1.53 18.43 3.44
N ASN A 84 0.76 17.97 2.46
CA ASN A 84 0.16 18.86 1.45
C ASN A 84 -0.99 19.71 2.02
N LEU A 85 -1.77 19.22 2.98
CA LEU A 85 -2.75 20.05 3.71
C LEU A 85 -2.04 21.20 4.44
N ALA A 86 -0.96 20.90 5.17
CA ALA A 86 -0.19 21.91 5.89
C ALA A 86 0.44 22.94 4.94
N ALA A 87 1.03 22.49 3.82
CA ALA A 87 1.65 23.36 2.83
C ALA A 87 0.64 24.34 2.18
N ASN A 88 -0.63 23.93 2.07
CA ASN A 88 -1.70 24.74 1.47
C ASN A 88 -2.63 25.40 2.50
N ARG A 89 -2.28 25.35 3.80
CA ARG A 89 -3.09 25.91 4.91
C ARG A 89 -4.56 25.44 4.87
N ARG A 90 -4.76 24.16 4.59
CA ARG A 90 -6.07 23.52 4.57
C ARG A 90 -6.36 22.82 5.90
N ASP A 91 -7.63 22.60 6.18
CA ASP A 91 -8.07 21.90 7.38
C ASP A 91 -7.66 20.43 7.34
N ARG A 92 -7.58 19.83 8.53
CA ARG A 92 -7.28 18.41 8.65
C ARG A 92 -8.43 17.58 8.08
N VAL A 93 -8.10 16.64 7.21
CA VAL A 93 -9.02 15.61 6.72
C VAL A 93 -8.83 14.35 7.57
N MET A 94 -9.93 13.76 8.06
CA MET A 94 -9.89 12.51 8.82
C MET A 94 -9.37 11.38 7.93
N VAL A 95 -8.41 10.59 8.42
CA VAL A 95 -7.97 9.37 7.75
C VAL A 95 -8.69 8.18 8.36
N VAL A 96 -9.38 7.40 7.53
CA VAL A 96 -9.99 6.12 7.87
C VAL A 96 -9.16 5.03 7.19
N TRP A 97 -8.74 4.02 7.94
CA TRP A 97 -7.96 2.92 7.37
C TRP A 97 -8.84 1.93 6.61
N SER A 98 -8.29 1.32 5.57
CA SER A 98 -8.94 0.30 4.72
C SER A 98 -9.53 -0.88 5.49
N THR A 99 -9.02 -1.16 6.69
CA THR A 99 -9.49 -2.21 7.62
C THR A 99 -10.68 -1.78 8.47
N GLN A 100 -11.09 -0.53 8.35
CA GLN A 100 -12.24 0.05 9.02
C GLN A 100 -13.30 0.42 7.99
N VAL A 101 -14.55 0.35 8.43
CA VAL A 101 -15.71 0.81 7.65
C VAL A 101 -15.98 2.26 8.03
N PRO A 102 -15.85 3.25 7.12
CA PRO A 102 -16.12 4.64 7.45
C PRO A 102 -17.51 4.82 8.07
N ALA A 103 -17.58 5.40 9.27
CA ALA A 103 -18.84 5.71 9.95
C ALA A 103 -19.52 6.96 9.37
N LEU A 104 -19.63 7.01 8.04
CA LEU A 104 -20.13 8.14 7.27
C LEU A 104 -21.31 7.70 6.38
N ARG A 105 -22.08 8.69 5.92
CA ARG A 105 -23.12 8.54 4.90
C ARG A 105 -22.91 9.59 3.81
N PRO A 106 -21.86 9.44 2.98
CA PRO A 106 -21.55 10.45 1.98
C PRO A 106 -22.60 10.47 0.86
N ARG A 107 -22.80 11.65 0.26
CA ARG A 107 -23.56 11.81 -1.00
C ARG A 107 -22.69 11.55 -2.22
N LEU A 108 -21.38 11.72 -2.08
CA LEU A 108 -20.39 11.57 -3.13
C LEU A 108 -19.22 10.70 -2.63
N ALA A 109 -18.87 9.65 -3.38
CA ALA A 109 -17.60 8.97 -3.22
C ALA A 109 -16.69 9.32 -4.41
N VAL A 110 -15.48 9.80 -4.13
CA VAL A 110 -14.49 10.19 -5.15
C VAL A 110 -13.31 9.22 -5.04
N LEU A 111 -13.21 8.31 -6.00
CA LEU A 111 -12.40 7.10 -5.91
C LEU A 111 -11.31 7.11 -6.97
N ARG A 112 -10.05 7.06 -6.53
CA ARG A 112 -8.94 6.67 -7.40
C ARG A 112 -8.92 5.16 -7.54
N ILE A 113 -9.10 4.64 -8.76
CA ILE A 113 -9.27 3.20 -8.99
C ILE A 113 -7.96 2.50 -8.59
N PRO A 114 -8.01 1.57 -7.61
CA PRO A 114 -6.81 0.89 -7.15
C PRO A 114 -6.33 -0.11 -8.21
N LYS A 115 -5.05 -0.50 -8.13
CA LYS A 115 -4.47 -1.48 -9.06
C LYS A 115 -5.05 -2.89 -8.87
N GLN A 116 -5.41 -3.24 -7.64
CA GLN A 116 -5.93 -4.55 -7.29
C GLN A 116 -7.45 -4.58 -7.41
N LEU A 117 -7.95 -5.41 -8.34
CA LEU A 117 -9.39 -5.55 -8.57
C LEU A 117 -10.16 -6.01 -7.32
N PRO A 118 -9.68 -7.00 -6.52
CA PRO A 118 -10.37 -7.39 -5.29
C PRO A 118 -10.49 -6.24 -4.27
N TYR A 119 -9.50 -5.34 -4.22
CA TYR A 119 -9.58 -4.18 -3.33
C TYR A 119 -10.61 -3.15 -3.84
N PHE A 120 -10.71 -2.98 -5.16
CA PHE A 120 -11.77 -2.17 -5.75
C PHE A 120 -13.17 -2.72 -5.39
N GLU A 121 -13.39 -4.02 -5.58
CA GLU A 121 -14.64 -4.70 -5.22
C GLU A 121 -14.98 -4.55 -3.73
N TYR A 122 -13.99 -4.75 -2.85
CA TYR A 122 -14.14 -4.53 -1.41
C TYR A 122 -14.64 -3.11 -1.09
N GLN A 123 -14.07 -2.10 -1.73
CA GLN A 123 -14.48 -0.70 -1.54
C GLN A 123 -15.88 -0.45 -2.09
N LEU A 124 -16.21 -0.97 -3.28
CA LEU A 124 -17.54 -0.81 -3.87
C LEU A 124 -18.63 -1.48 -3.02
N ALA A 125 -18.39 -2.68 -2.50
CA ALA A 125 -19.30 -3.39 -1.62
C ALA A 125 -19.58 -2.60 -0.32
N ALA A 126 -18.57 -1.92 0.23
CA ALA A 126 -18.76 -1.05 1.39
C ALA A 126 -19.51 0.24 1.03
N LEU A 127 -19.16 0.88 -0.09
CA LEU A 127 -19.83 2.09 -0.58
C LEU A 127 -21.32 1.85 -0.84
N ALA A 128 -21.68 0.70 -1.40
CA ALA A 128 -23.07 0.29 -1.62
C ALA A 128 -23.91 0.26 -0.32
N ARG A 129 -23.27 0.03 0.84
CA ARG A 129 -23.91 0.03 2.17
C ARG A 129 -23.90 1.42 2.83
N GLN A 130 -23.02 2.32 2.43
CA GLN A 130 -22.77 3.60 3.11
C GLN A 130 -23.33 4.82 2.39
N LEU A 131 -23.35 4.83 1.05
CA LEU A 131 -23.82 5.98 0.30
C LEU A 131 -25.27 6.33 0.66
N THR A 132 -25.58 7.62 0.72
CA THR A 132 -26.97 8.07 0.84
C THR A 132 -27.80 7.58 -0.36
N PRO A 133 -29.12 7.40 -0.23
CA PRO A 133 -29.97 7.03 -1.37
C PRO A 133 -29.78 7.96 -2.56
N GLY A 134 -29.47 7.39 -3.72
CA GLY A 134 -29.19 8.15 -4.94
C GLY A 134 -27.85 8.86 -4.97
N GLY A 135 -26.95 8.59 -4.02
CA GLY A 135 -25.57 9.08 -3.99
C GLY A 135 -24.74 8.58 -5.18
N THR A 136 -23.63 9.27 -5.44
CA THR A 136 -22.83 9.09 -6.65
C THR A 136 -21.43 8.59 -6.31
N VAL A 137 -20.93 7.64 -7.10
CA VAL A 137 -19.52 7.24 -7.14
C VAL A 137 -18.89 7.84 -8.39
N LEU A 138 -17.86 8.66 -8.22
CA LEU A 138 -16.94 9.07 -9.27
C LEU A 138 -15.68 8.22 -9.13
N ALA A 139 -15.31 7.47 -10.17
CA ALA A 139 -14.15 6.60 -10.16
C ALA A 139 -13.26 6.90 -11.37
N ALA A 140 -11.96 7.17 -11.17
CA ALA A 140 -11.06 7.46 -12.27
C ALA A 140 -9.77 6.65 -12.21
N GLY A 141 -9.18 6.38 -13.37
CA GLY A 141 -7.98 5.55 -13.63
C GLY A 141 -7.07 6.16 -14.70
N MET A 142 -5.75 5.92 -14.66
CA MET A 142 -4.94 6.09 -15.88
C MET A 142 -5.24 4.91 -16.82
N ASP A 143 -5.40 5.16 -18.12
CA ASP A 143 -5.82 4.14 -19.11
C ASP A 143 -4.95 2.87 -19.05
N LYS A 144 -3.62 3.02 -18.93
CA LYS A 144 -2.67 1.91 -18.85
C LYS A 144 -2.82 1.01 -17.61
N HIS A 145 -3.61 1.43 -16.62
CA HIS A 145 -3.81 0.72 -15.36
C HIS A 145 -5.26 0.27 -15.16
N LEU A 146 -6.16 0.65 -16.08
CA LEU A 146 -7.59 0.31 -15.96
C LEU A 146 -7.85 -1.11 -16.45
N SER A 147 -8.42 -1.92 -15.56
CA SER A 147 -9.01 -3.21 -15.95
C SER A 147 -10.25 -2.97 -16.84
N PRO A 148 -10.49 -3.83 -17.85
CA PRO A 148 -11.75 -3.81 -18.59
C PRO A 148 -12.98 -4.00 -17.69
N ALA A 149 -12.85 -4.71 -16.57
CA ALA A 149 -13.95 -5.04 -15.66
C ALA A 149 -14.45 -3.85 -14.80
N VAL A 150 -13.81 -2.68 -14.86
CA VAL A 150 -14.14 -1.55 -13.97
C VAL A 150 -15.61 -1.12 -14.09
N ALA A 151 -16.14 -1.00 -15.31
CA ALA A 151 -17.53 -0.60 -15.53
C ALA A 151 -18.50 -1.65 -14.98
N ASP A 152 -18.28 -2.92 -15.32
CA ASP A 152 -19.12 -4.04 -14.88
C ASP A 152 -19.18 -4.14 -13.35
N LEU A 153 -18.06 -3.90 -12.65
CA LEU A 153 -18.04 -3.90 -11.18
C LEU A 153 -18.80 -2.71 -10.60
N LEU A 154 -18.69 -1.51 -11.17
CA LEU A 154 -19.50 -0.36 -10.74
C LEU A 154 -20.99 -0.64 -10.94
N GLU A 155 -21.38 -1.25 -12.05
CA GLU A 155 -22.77 -1.65 -12.33
C GLU A 155 -23.29 -2.74 -11.38
N HIS A 156 -22.40 -3.69 -11.06
CA HIS A 156 -22.72 -4.79 -10.17
C HIS A 156 -22.98 -4.31 -8.73
N TYR A 157 -22.04 -3.52 -8.17
CA TYR A 157 -22.10 -3.12 -6.76
C TYR A 157 -22.89 -1.84 -6.51
N ILE A 158 -22.87 -0.86 -7.43
CA ILE A 158 -23.42 0.48 -7.20
C ILE A 158 -24.70 0.72 -8.02
N GLY A 159 -24.63 0.56 -9.34
CA GLY A 159 -25.75 0.87 -10.24
C GLY A 159 -25.32 1.41 -11.61
N PRO A 160 -26.26 1.97 -12.40
CA PRO A 160 -26.02 2.41 -13.77
C PRO A 160 -24.76 3.25 -13.86
N THR A 161 -23.85 2.84 -14.75
CA THR A 161 -22.51 3.42 -14.87
C THR A 161 -22.35 4.08 -16.22
N GLU A 162 -21.95 5.33 -16.21
CA GLU A 162 -21.50 6.05 -17.40
C GLU A 162 -19.98 6.03 -17.46
N ARG A 163 -19.45 5.68 -18.62
CA ARG A 163 -18.03 5.74 -18.93
C ARG A 163 -17.75 6.96 -19.81
N GLN A 164 -17.04 7.94 -19.28
CA GLN A 164 -16.71 9.14 -20.04
C GLN A 164 -15.61 8.88 -21.09
N PRO A 165 -15.52 9.71 -22.15
CA PRO A 165 -14.41 9.65 -23.10
C PRO A 165 -13.05 9.77 -22.41
N GLY A 166 -12.05 9.06 -22.93
CA GLY A 166 -10.68 9.15 -22.40
C GLY A 166 -10.10 10.55 -22.61
N GLN A 167 -9.50 11.12 -21.57
CA GLN A 167 -8.87 12.43 -21.59
C GLN A 167 -7.50 12.36 -20.90
N ARG A 168 -6.47 12.95 -21.51
CA ARG A 168 -5.11 13.03 -20.94
C ARG A 168 -4.56 11.64 -20.47
N LYS A 169 -4.88 10.57 -21.22
CA LYS A 169 -4.55 9.16 -20.91
C LYS A 169 -5.18 8.64 -19.60
N ALA A 170 -6.28 9.26 -19.19
CA ALA A 170 -7.08 8.87 -18.04
C ALA A 170 -8.55 8.74 -18.44
N ARG A 171 -9.32 8.07 -17.60
CA ARG A 171 -10.76 7.88 -17.79
C ARG A 171 -11.49 8.00 -16.48
N LEU A 172 -12.67 8.60 -16.57
CA LEU A 172 -13.63 8.78 -15.49
C LEU A 172 -14.87 7.92 -15.75
N PHE A 173 -15.40 7.36 -14.67
CA PHE A 173 -16.64 6.61 -14.60
C PHE A 173 -17.51 7.26 -13.53
N SER A 174 -18.82 7.35 -13.78
CA SER A 174 -19.79 7.81 -12.79
C SER A 174 -20.89 6.77 -12.63
N ALA A 175 -21.13 6.34 -11.41
CA ALA A 175 -22.19 5.40 -11.08
C ALA A 175 -23.12 5.99 -10.01
N ARG A 176 -24.42 5.79 -10.17
CA ARG A 176 -25.40 6.24 -9.18
C ARG A 176 -25.92 5.04 -8.39
N LEU A 177 -25.98 5.19 -7.07
CA LEU A 177 -26.49 4.14 -6.18
C LEU A 177 -27.96 3.85 -6.48
N GLU A 178 -28.22 2.64 -6.97
CA GLU A 178 -29.57 2.08 -7.05
C GLU A 178 -29.81 1.15 -5.87
N ARG A 179 -30.89 1.38 -5.13
CA ARG A 179 -31.29 0.46 -4.05
C ARG A 179 -31.75 -0.86 -4.66
N ARG A 180 -31.05 -1.94 -4.33
CA ARG A 180 -31.40 -3.31 -4.73
C ARG A 180 -31.59 -4.18 -3.47
N PRO A 181 -32.49 -5.19 -3.49
CA PRO A 181 -32.59 -6.16 -2.41
C PRO A 181 -31.28 -6.97 -2.33
N GLY A 182 -30.59 -6.88 -1.19
CA GLY A 182 -29.27 -7.50 -1.01
C GLY A 182 -28.16 -6.67 -1.62
N VAL A 183 -27.20 -6.23 -0.80
CA VAL A 183 -25.95 -5.66 -1.30
C VAL A 183 -24.98 -6.81 -1.56
N PRO A 184 -24.34 -6.90 -2.74
CA PRO A 184 -23.36 -7.94 -2.98
C PRO A 184 -22.30 -8.00 -1.88
N ASP A 185 -21.89 -9.22 -1.54
CA ASP A 185 -20.87 -9.43 -0.52
C ASP A 185 -19.51 -8.97 -1.02
N ALA A 186 -18.71 -8.45 -0.10
CA ALA A 186 -17.32 -8.15 -0.40
C ALA A 186 -16.56 -9.45 -0.70
N PRO A 187 -15.51 -9.42 -1.52
CA PRO A 187 -14.69 -10.59 -1.77
C PRO A 187 -14.11 -11.14 -0.47
N SER A 188 -14.22 -12.45 -0.26
CA SER A 188 -13.61 -13.13 0.88
C SER A 188 -12.09 -12.92 0.91
N PRO A 189 -11.47 -12.94 2.10
CA PRO A 189 -10.02 -13.08 2.21
C PRO A 189 -9.54 -14.26 1.37
N ALA A 190 -8.41 -14.09 0.68
CA ALA A 190 -7.80 -15.19 -0.06
C ALA A 190 -6.92 -15.97 0.90
N SER A 191 -6.72 -17.25 0.62
CA SER A 191 -5.85 -18.09 1.43
C SER A 191 -5.04 -19.07 0.60
N TYR A 192 -3.91 -19.49 1.17
CA TYR A 192 -3.09 -20.59 0.65
C TYR A 192 -2.34 -21.27 1.79
N TYR A 193 -2.05 -22.57 1.62
CA TYR A 193 -1.19 -23.31 2.55
C TYR A 193 0.29 -23.04 2.24
N CYS A 194 1.09 -22.83 3.28
CA CYS A 194 2.54 -22.66 3.18
C CYS A 194 3.24 -23.64 4.13
N ASP A 195 4.11 -24.48 3.56
CA ASP A 195 4.81 -25.54 4.28
C ASP A 195 5.77 -24.97 5.32
N GLU A 196 6.44 -23.86 5.01
CA GLU A 196 7.43 -23.23 5.89
C GLU A 196 6.81 -22.61 7.15
N VAL A 197 5.51 -22.31 7.14
CA VAL A 197 4.75 -21.88 8.33
C VAL A 197 3.92 -23.02 8.95
N ALA A 198 3.84 -24.16 8.24
CA ALA A 198 3.01 -25.33 8.55
C ALA A 198 1.53 -24.99 8.76
N GLY A 199 0.96 -24.16 7.88
CA GLY A 199 -0.42 -23.70 8.04
C GLY A 199 -0.97 -22.86 6.89
N GLU A 200 -2.25 -22.49 7.03
CA GLU A 200 -2.96 -21.64 6.09
C GLU A 200 -2.70 -20.16 6.40
N LEU A 201 -2.36 -19.38 5.37
CA LEU A 201 -2.18 -17.93 5.46
C LEU A 201 -3.34 -17.25 4.77
N GLN A 202 -3.96 -16.29 5.45
CA GLN A 202 -5.04 -15.47 4.93
C GLN A 202 -4.56 -14.07 4.58
N SER A 203 -5.15 -13.48 3.55
CA SER A 203 -4.77 -12.18 3.02
C SER A 203 -5.99 -11.34 2.62
N LEU A 204 -6.04 -10.12 3.15
CA LEU A 204 -7.04 -9.12 2.78
C LEU A 204 -6.89 -8.65 1.31
N PRO A 205 -7.92 -8.01 0.72
CA PRO A 205 -8.00 -7.79 -0.73
C PRO A 205 -6.87 -6.99 -1.39
N ASN A 206 -6.21 -6.08 -0.66
CA ASN A 206 -5.12 -5.27 -1.22
C ASN A 206 -3.71 -5.84 -0.97
N VAL A 207 -3.59 -7.00 -0.30
CA VAL A 207 -2.29 -7.59 0.06
C VAL A 207 -1.60 -8.20 -1.16
N PHE A 208 -0.28 -8.00 -1.26
CA PHE A 208 0.54 -8.56 -2.33
C PHE A 208 0.53 -10.10 -2.31
N SER A 209 0.44 -10.71 -3.51
CA SER A 209 0.40 -12.18 -3.68
C SER A 209 -0.61 -12.87 -2.74
N ARG A 210 -1.79 -12.28 -2.58
CA ARG A 210 -2.79 -12.69 -1.57
C ARG A 210 -3.22 -14.16 -1.62
N ASP A 211 -3.16 -14.79 -2.77
CA ASP A 211 -3.71 -16.12 -3.07
C ASP A 211 -2.64 -17.21 -3.26
N LYS A 212 -1.35 -16.87 -3.15
CA LYS A 212 -0.24 -17.84 -3.29
C LYS A 212 1.07 -17.32 -2.74
N LEU A 213 1.98 -18.22 -2.41
CA LEU A 213 3.36 -17.87 -2.06
C LEU A 213 4.10 -17.26 -3.25
N ASP A 214 4.58 -16.02 -3.09
CA ASP A 214 5.42 -15.32 -4.07
C ASP A 214 6.75 -16.07 -4.32
N GLY A 215 7.23 -16.01 -5.57
CA GLY A 215 8.47 -16.68 -5.97
C GLY A 215 9.72 -16.11 -5.29
N GLY A 216 9.76 -14.80 -5.06
CA GLY A 216 10.84 -14.14 -4.33
C GLY A 216 10.83 -14.56 -2.86
N SER A 217 9.66 -14.49 -2.21
CA SER A 217 9.51 -14.97 -0.82
C SER A 217 9.91 -16.44 -0.69
N ARG A 218 9.47 -17.32 -1.61
CA ARG A 218 9.88 -18.74 -1.63
C ARG A 218 11.40 -18.92 -1.69
N LEU A 219 12.08 -18.15 -2.55
CA LEU A 219 13.54 -18.25 -2.66
C LEU A 219 14.25 -17.81 -1.37
N LEU A 220 13.73 -16.77 -0.69
CA LEU A 220 14.25 -16.30 0.60
C LEU A 220 14.01 -17.32 1.71
N LEU A 221 12.79 -17.86 1.80
CA LEU A 221 12.41 -18.88 2.79
C LEU A 221 13.33 -20.09 2.76
N ALA A 222 13.73 -20.54 1.56
CA ALA A 222 14.68 -21.64 1.39
C ALA A 222 16.08 -21.36 1.97
N GLN A 223 16.40 -20.12 2.34
CA GLN A 223 17.68 -19.73 2.93
C GLN A 223 17.63 -19.50 4.45
N LEU A 224 16.46 -19.60 5.10
CA LEU A 224 16.32 -19.29 6.53
C LEU A 224 17.28 -20.10 7.42
N SER A 225 17.48 -21.38 7.12
CA SER A 225 18.40 -22.26 7.86
C SER A 225 19.87 -21.86 7.79
N ARG A 226 20.24 -20.98 6.85
CA ARG A 226 21.60 -20.44 6.70
C ARG A 226 21.81 -19.15 7.47
N LEU A 227 20.75 -18.56 8.03
CA LEU A 227 20.82 -17.34 8.82
C LEU A 227 21.10 -17.71 10.28
N ALA A 228 22.05 -17.01 10.92
CA ALA A 228 22.25 -17.16 12.36
C ALA A 228 21.03 -16.60 13.15
N PRO A 229 20.73 -17.13 14.34
CA PRO A 229 19.68 -16.61 15.21
C PRO A 229 19.82 -15.11 15.51
N ALA A 230 18.70 -14.47 15.85
CA ALA A 230 18.58 -13.06 16.23
C ALA A 230 17.72 -12.93 17.49
N ALA A 231 17.93 -11.90 18.29
CA ALA A 231 17.05 -11.64 19.43
C ALA A 231 15.73 -11.01 18.95
N THR A 232 15.82 -10.09 17.98
CA THR A 232 14.65 -9.48 17.32
C THR A 232 14.80 -9.54 15.81
N LEU A 233 13.76 -10.06 15.14
CA LEU A 233 13.63 -10.06 13.69
C LEU A 233 12.61 -9.02 13.24
N LEU A 234 12.85 -8.35 12.11
CA LEU A 234 11.89 -7.45 11.47
C LEU A 234 11.59 -7.96 10.06
N ASP A 235 10.33 -8.28 9.79
CA ASP A 235 9.80 -8.56 8.46
C ASP A 235 9.33 -7.25 7.83
N LEU A 236 10.11 -6.74 6.87
CA LEU A 236 9.91 -5.44 6.26
C LEU A 236 9.23 -5.56 4.90
N ALA A 237 8.15 -4.77 4.71
CA ALA A 237 7.17 -4.98 3.66
C ALA A 237 6.54 -6.37 3.80
N CYS A 238 6.03 -6.64 5.01
CA CYS A 238 5.67 -7.98 5.44
C CYS A 238 4.50 -8.61 4.66
N GLY A 239 3.62 -7.81 4.04
CA GLY A 239 2.44 -8.34 3.35
C GLY A 239 1.56 -9.15 4.30
N ASN A 240 1.39 -10.45 4.03
CA ASN A 240 0.63 -11.35 4.90
C ASN A 240 1.46 -11.96 6.05
N GLY A 241 2.73 -11.58 6.18
CA GLY A 241 3.65 -11.97 7.26
C GLY A 241 4.42 -13.26 7.02
N VAL A 242 4.36 -13.84 5.82
CA VAL A 242 4.92 -15.18 5.56
C VAL A 242 6.40 -15.33 5.94
N LEU A 243 7.23 -14.31 5.71
CA LEU A 243 8.66 -14.38 6.02
C LEU A 243 8.91 -14.38 7.53
N GLY A 244 8.29 -13.44 8.24
CA GLY A 244 8.40 -13.34 9.70
C GLY A 244 7.82 -14.56 10.43
N LEU A 245 6.65 -15.05 9.98
CA LEU A 245 6.00 -16.23 10.56
C LEU A 245 6.83 -17.50 10.38
N ALA A 246 7.41 -17.70 9.18
CA ALA A 246 8.26 -18.86 8.90
C ALA A 246 9.57 -18.79 9.71
N ALA A 247 10.16 -17.60 9.83
CA ALA A 247 11.36 -17.40 10.65
C ALA A 247 11.09 -17.66 12.14
N PHE A 248 9.94 -17.21 12.66
CA PHE A 248 9.50 -17.51 14.03
C PHE A 248 9.31 -19.02 14.24
N ARG A 249 8.60 -19.70 13.33
CA ARG A 249 8.39 -21.16 13.37
C ARG A 249 9.72 -21.92 13.36
N ALA A 250 10.70 -21.46 12.59
CA ALA A 250 12.02 -22.06 12.49
C ALA A 250 12.91 -21.77 13.72
N GLY A 251 12.44 -21.02 14.71
CA GLY A 251 13.22 -20.65 15.90
C GLY A 251 14.33 -19.64 15.61
N LEU A 252 14.23 -18.87 14.53
CA LEU A 252 15.27 -17.92 14.12
C LEU A 252 15.32 -16.69 15.04
N ALA A 253 14.17 -16.28 15.56
CA ALA A 253 14.05 -15.23 16.56
C ALA A 253 12.81 -15.47 17.44
N PRO A 254 12.90 -15.19 18.76
CA PRO A 254 11.75 -15.28 19.67
C PRO A 254 10.79 -14.08 19.56
N ALA A 255 11.19 -13.01 18.86
CA ALA A 255 10.38 -11.81 18.66
C ALA A 255 10.45 -11.35 17.20
N VAL A 256 9.28 -11.03 16.63
CA VAL A 256 9.13 -10.56 15.24
C VAL A 256 8.35 -9.24 15.20
N VAL A 257 8.93 -8.27 14.50
CA VAL A 257 8.29 -7.01 14.12
C VAL A 257 7.81 -7.13 12.68
N PHE A 258 6.52 -6.99 12.45
CA PHE A 258 5.92 -6.91 11.11
C PHE A 258 5.75 -5.44 10.74
N ALA A 259 6.43 -4.99 9.68
CA ALA A 259 6.39 -3.60 9.22
C ALA A 259 5.90 -3.52 7.77
N ASP A 260 4.87 -2.72 7.54
CA ASP A 260 4.31 -2.48 6.21
C ASP A 260 3.63 -1.10 6.15
N GLU A 261 3.50 -0.53 4.96
CA GLU A 261 2.75 0.72 4.79
C GLU A 261 1.24 0.48 4.64
N SER A 262 0.86 -0.74 4.24
CA SER A 262 -0.51 -1.19 4.06
C SER A 262 -1.18 -1.58 5.37
N ALA A 263 -2.32 -0.96 5.69
CA ALA A 263 -3.15 -1.35 6.82
C ALA A 263 -3.69 -2.79 6.67
N MET A 264 -4.05 -3.20 5.46
CA MET A 264 -4.49 -4.57 5.15
C MET A 264 -3.38 -5.61 5.30
N ALA A 265 -2.14 -5.27 4.95
CA ALA A 265 -0.98 -6.15 5.19
C ALA A 265 -0.76 -6.38 6.69
N ILE A 266 -0.74 -5.30 7.48
CA ILE A 266 -0.60 -5.39 8.94
C ILE A 266 -1.75 -6.19 9.57
N ALA A 267 -2.99 -5.96 9.15
CA ALA A 267 -4.12 -6.74 9.64
C ALA A 267 -4.04 -8.22 9.26
N SER A 268 -3.61 -8.54 8.04
CA SER A 268 -3.44 -9.93 7.58
C SER A 268 -2.33 -10.63 8.34
N SER A 269 -1.17 -9.98 8.50
CA SER A 269 -0.05 -10.49 9.30
C SER A 269 -0.48 -10.78 10.74
N ARG A 270 -1.23 -9.86 11.36
CA ARG A 270 -1.75 -10.04 12.73
C ARG A 270 -2.72 -11.20 12.83
N ALA A 271 -3.66 -11.32 11.89
CA ALA A 271 -4.61 -12.43 11.85
C ALA A 271 -3.88 -13.78 11.72
N ASN A 272 -2.87 -13.86 10.85
CA ASN A 272 -2.08 -15.06 10.65
C ASN A 272 -1.24 -15.42 11.88
N CYS A 273 -0.68 -14.43 12.60
CA CYS A 273 0.00 -14.68 13.88
C CYS A 273 -0.94 -15.37 14.88
N VAL A 274 -2.12 -14.80 15.08
CA VAL A 274 -3.11 -15.32 16.03
C VAL A 274 -3.61 -16.71 15.61
N HIS A 275 -3.86 -16.90 14.31
CA HIS A 275 -4.33 -18.17 13.76
C HIS A 275 -3.30 -19.31 13.96
N LEU A 276 -2.01 -19.03 13.74
CA LEU A 276 -0.96 -20.06 13.71
C LEU A 276 -0.27 -20.30 15.05
N PHE A 277 -0.22 -19.29 15.91
CA PHE A 277 0.58 -19.30 17.15
C PHE A 277 -0.21 -18.87 18.40
N GLY A 278 -1.48 -18.45 18.24
CA GLY A 278 -2.28 -17.92 19.34
C GLY A 278 -1.92 -16.48 19.70
N VAL A 279 -2.44 -16.01 20.83
CA VAL A 279 -2.25 -14.63 21.31
C VAL A 279 -1.02 -14.58 22.24
N ASP A 280 0.18 -14.62 21.67
CA ASP A 280 1.39 -14.20 22.40
C ASP A 280 1.67 -12.73 22.10
N GLN A 281 1.31 -11.86 23.04
CA GLN A 281 1.45 -10.41 22.88
C GLN A 281 2.90 -9.93 22.93
N ASN A 282 3.84 -10.76 23.40
CA ASN A 282 5.24 -10.37 23.53
C ASN A 282 6.09 -10.80 22.33
N ALA A 283 5.64 -11.80 21.58
CA ALA A 283 6.37 -12.32 20.42
C ALA A 283 6.20 -11.47 19.16
N PHE A 284 5.07 -10.75 19.02
CA PHE A 284 4.71 -10.08 17.77
C PHE A 284 4.39 -8.59 17.93
N VAL A 285 5.13 -7.75 17.21
CA VAL A 285 4.90 -6.30 17.12
C VAL A 285 4.48 -5.93 15.70
N PHE A 286 3.55 -4.98 15.56
CA PHE A 286 3.04 -4.55 14.27
C PHE A 286 3.23 -3.05 14.08
N HIS A 287 3.89 -2.67 12.99
CA HIS A 287 4.20 -1.29 12.64
C HIS A 287 3.62 -0.95 11.27
N GLN A 288 2.58 -0.11 11.25
CA GLN A 288 2.10 0.48 10.00
C GLN A 288 2.84 1.81 9.78
N GLY A 289 3.61 1.93 8.71
CA GLY A 289 4.42 3.13 8.52
C GLY A 289 5.27 3.15 7.26
N ASP A 290 6.11 4.17 7.16
CA ASP A 290 7.02 4.36 6.03
C ASP A 290 8.33 3.58 6.24
N GLY A 291 8.27 2.28 5.95
CA GLY A 291 9.35 1.35 6.23
C GLY A 291 9.58 1.22 7.73
N VAL A 292 10.67 1.80 8.22
CA VAL A 292 11.03 1.82 9.65
C VAL A 292 11.31 3.24 10.16
N ALA A 293 10.85 4.28 9.44
CA ALA A 293 11.22 5.68 9.72
C ALA A 293 10.75 6.19 11.10
N ASP A 294 9.55 5.81 11.52
CA ASP A 294 8.90 6.22 12.76
C ASP A 294 8.70 5.05 13.75
N TYR A 295 9.32 3.90 13.46
CA TYR A 295 9.36 2.80 14.39
C TYR A 295 10.28 3.11 15.58
N SER A 296 9.71 3.09 16.79
CA SER A 296 10.38 3.44 18.05
C SER A 296 10.54 2.26 19.02
N GLY A 297 10.24 1.04 18.57
CA GLY A 297 10.43 -0.17 19.36
C GLY A 297 11.88 -0.67 19.37
N THR A 298 12.08 -1.88 19.88
CA THR A 298 13.40 -2.53 19.97
C THR A 298 14.05 -2.64 18.58
N PRO A 299 15.30 -2.18 18.40
CA PRO A 299 16.03 -2.37 17.15
C PRO A 299 16.13 -3.85 16.78
N ALA A 300 15.91 -4.16 15.51
CA ALA A 300 16.05 -5.53 15.01
C ALA A 300 17.52 -5.87 14.73
N ASP A 301 17.92 -7.12 14.99
CA ASP A 301 19.26 -7.64 14.65
C ASP A 301 19.27 -8.31 13.27
N LEU A 302 18.09 -8.72 12.79
CA LEU A 302 17.89 -9.32 11.49
C LEU A 302 16.64 -8.72 10.83
N ILE A 303 16.82 -8.13 9.64
CA ILE A 303 15.72 -7.72 8.78
C ILE A 303 15.57 -8.75 7.65
N LEU A 304 14.36 -9.28 7.46
CA LEU A 304 13.95 -9.98 6.24
C LEU A 304 13.17 -9.00 5.37
N CYS A 305 13.41 -8.98 4.06
CA CYS A 305 12.72 -8.04 3.19
C CYS A 305 12.50 -8.60 1.77
N ASN A 306 11.26 -8.55 1.32
CA ASN A 306 10.87 -8.69 -0.09
C ASN A 306 10.21 -7.36 -0.53
N PRO A 307 11.00 -6.35 -0.94
CA PRO A 307 10.45 -5.03 -1.19
C PRO A 307 9.50 -5.02 -2.38
N PRO A 308 8.57 -4.06 -2.46
CA PRO A 308 7.62 -3.97 -3.56
C PRO A 308 8.36 -3.80 -4.90
N PHE A 309 8.29 -4.82 -5.76
CA PHE A 309 8.83 -4.80 -7.10
C PHE A 309 7.72 -4.56 -8.11
N HIS A 310 7.60 -3.36 -8.64
CA HIS A 310 6.89 -3.18 -9.90
C HIS A 310 7.88 -3.09 -11.06
N LEU A 311 7.53 -3.78 -12.13
CA LEU A 311 8.32 -3.88 -13.33
C LEU A 311 8.26 -2.51 -14.04
N ASN A 312 9.42 -1.89 -14.20
CA ASN A 312 9.69 -0.77 -15.11
C ASN A 312 9.20 0.65 -14.74
N HIS A 313 9.08 1.01 -13.45
CA HIS A 313 8.99 2.42 -13.08
C HIS A 313 10.19 2.89 -12.26
N ALA A 314 10.80 4.01 -12.68
CA ALA A 314 11.92 4.65 -11.98
C ALA A 314 11.61 4.96 -10.50
N THR A 315 10.33 5.03 -10.15
CA THR A 315 9.79 5.16 -8.78
C THR A 315 10.08 3.94 -7.92
N ASP A 316 9.94 2.73 -8.44
CA ASP A 316 10.04 1.49 -7.65
C ASP A 316 11.50 1.22 -7.26
N ALA A 317 12.41 1.48 -8.20
CA ALA A 317 13.84 1.43 -7.94
C ALA A 317 14.29 2.47 -6.89
N TYR A 318 13.65 3.64 -6.85
CA TYR A 318 13.90 4.64 -5.81
C TYR A 318 13.36 4.20 -4.45
N ALA A 319 12.11 3.72 -4.40
CA ALA A 319 11.47 3.22 -3.19
C ALA A 319 12.29 2.08 -2.57
N GLY A 320 12.70 1.09 -3.36
CA GLY A 320 13.53 -0.01 -2.90
C GLY A 320 14.88 0.44 -2.36
N ARG A 321 15.62 1.29 -3.08
CA ARG A 321 16.91 1.83 -2.58
C ARG A 321 16.76 2.61 -1.28
N ARG A 322 15.70 3.41 -1.16
CA ARG A 322 15.40 4.16 0.06
C ARG A 322 15.10 3.22 1.23
N LEU A 323 14.34 2.15 0.99
CA LEU A 323 14.07 1.12 1.99
C LEU A 323 15.37 0.45 2.47
N LEU A 324 16.29 0.12 1.55
CA LEU A 324 17.62 -0.42 1.92
C LEU A 324 18.44 0.56 2.76
N GLN A 325 18.36 1.85 2.48
CA GLN A 325 18.99 2.89 3.30
C GLN A 325 18.38 2.97 4.71
N GLN A 326 17.06 2.83 4.83
CA GLN A 326 16.39 2.76 6.13
C GLN A 326 16.84 1.52 6.91
N CYS A 327 16.92 0.34 6.27
CA CYS A 327 17.45 -0.88 6.90
C CYS A 327 18.85 -0.66 7.46
N ALA A 328 19.75 -0.07 6.66
CA ALA A 328 21.13 0.16 7.09
C ALA A 328 21.25 1.15 8.27
N ARG A 329 20.32 2.11 8.38
CA ARG A 329 20.28 3.05 9.51
C ARG A 329 19.65 2.45 10.76
N HIS A 330 18.68 1.56 10.59
CA HIS A 330 17.97 0.90 11.68
C HIS A 330 18.81 -0.21 12.33
N LEU A 331 19.54 -0.99 11.52
CA LEU A 331 20.32 -2.12 12.02
C LEU A 331 21.49 -1.66 12.91
N PRO A 332 21.64 -2.24 14.12
CA PRO A 332 22.79 -2.01 14.98
C PRO A 332 24.08 -2.55 14.33
N PRO A 333 25.27 -2.21 14.88
CA PRO A 333 26.51 -2.88 14.53
C PRO A 333 26.37 -4.42 14.57
N GLY A 334 26.89 -5.10 13.56
CA GLY A 334 26.72 -6.55 13.37
C GLY A 334 25.33 -7.02 12.90
N GLY A 335 24.32 -6.13 12.87
CA GLY A 335 22.98 -6.43 12.39
C GLY A 335 22.95 -6.80 10.90
N ARG A 336 21.95 -7.59 10.50
CA ARG A 336 21.90 -8.25 9.18
C ARG A 336 20.63 -7.93 8.42
N LEU A 337 20.74 -7.78 7.11
CA LEU A 337 19.64 -7.69 6.16
C LEU A 337 19.68 -8.89 5.23
N CYS A 338 18.64 -9.72 5.23
CA CYS A 338 18.39 -10.74 4.21
C CYS A 338 17.31 -10.23 3.26
N LEU A 339 17.70 -9.98 2.01
CA LEU A 339 16.90 -9.31 0.99
C LEU A 339 16.74 -10.23 -0.22
N VAL A 340 15.52 -10.41 -0.70
CA VAL A 340 15.28 -10.94 -2.05
C VAL A 340 14.97 -9.80 -3.02
N ALA A 341 15.48 -9.89 -4.25
CA ALA A 341 15.15 -8.93 -5.30
C ALA A 341 15.11 -9.52 -6.70
N ASN A 342 14.40 -8.87 -7.61
CA ASN A 342 14.48 -9.18 -9.04
C ASN A 342 15.91 -8.97 -9.55
N GLN A 343 16.42 -9.89 -10.37
CA GLN A 343 17.82 -9.87 -10.85
C GLN A 343 18.19 -8.64 -11.68
N HIS A 344 17.22 -8.05 -12.39
CA HIS A 344 17.47 -6.86 -13.21
C HIS A 344 17.66 -5.58 -12.38
N LEU A 345 17.37 -5.62 -11.07
CA LEU A 345 17.56 -4.48 -10.18
C LEU A 345 18.99 -4.49 -9.63
N ASP A 346 19.74 -3.42 -9.90
CA ASP A 346 21.09 -3.25 -9.36
C ASP A 346 21.04 -2.72 -7.90
N TYR A 347 20.71 -3.61 -6.97
CA TYR A 347 20.81 -3.33 -5.53
C TYR A 347 22.20 -3.59 -4.98
N LEU A 348 23.08 -4.30 -5.69
CA LEU A 348 24.42 -4.62 -5.19
C LEU A 348 25.23 -3.35 -4.91
N ALA A 349 25.18 -2.37 -5.81
CA ALA A 349 25.84 -1.08 -5.60
C ALA A 349 25.31 -0.35 -4.34
N THR A 350 24.00 -0.41 -4.10
CA THR A 350 23.38 0.21 -2.91
C THR A 350 23.75 -0.55 -1.64
N LEU A 351 23.73 -1.88 -1.66
CA LEU A 351 24.12 -2.71 -0.52
C LEU A 351 25.59 -2.49 -0.14
N ARG A 352 26.52 -2.53 -1.09
CA ARG A 352 27.95 -2.29 -0.85
C ARG A 352 28.26 -0.88 -0.32
N ARG A 353 27.41 0.10 -0.62
CA ARG A 353 27.54 1.46 -0.10
C ARG A 353 27.20 1.56 1.39
N HIS A 354 26.30 0.71 1.89
CA HIS A 354 25.71 0.85 3.21
C HIS A 354 26.05 -0.29 4.19
N PHE A 355 26.57 -1.41 3.69
CA PHE A 355 26.89 -2.60 4.46
C PHE A 355 28.34 -3.02 4.19
N ARG A 356 29.03 -3.45 5.26
CA ARG A 356 30.44 -3.85 5.22
C ARG A 356 30.64 -5.14 4.43
N ARG A 357 29.78 -6.11 4.69
CA ARG A 357 29.80 -7.43 4.06
C ARG A 357 28.50 -7.64 3.30
N VAL A 358 28.60 -8.07 2.05
CA VAL A 358 27.46 -8.41 1.20
C VAL A 358 27.75 -9.74 0.52
N GLU A 359 26.90 -10.73 0.78
CA GLU A 359 27.01 -12.09 0.28
C GLU A 359 25.76 -12.46 -0.53
N LYS A 360 25.95 -13.18 -1.63
CA LYS A 360 24.82 -13.75 -2.39
C LYS A 360 24.51 -15.13 -1.82
N LEU A 361 23.35 -15.31 -1.19
CA LEU A 361 22.93 -16.60 -0.66
C LEU A 361 22.39 -17.51 -1.76
N ALA A 362 21.52 -16.99 -2.62
CA ALA A 362 20.85 -17.77 -3.66
C ALA A 362 20.54 -16.93 -4.89
N ARG A 363 20.28 -17.58 -6.03
CA ARG A 363 19.86 -16.96 -7.28
C ARG A 363 19.15 -18.02 -8.14
N ASP A 364 18.05 -17.64 -8.78
CA ASP A 364 17.37 -18.48 -9.79
C ASP A 364 17.39 -17.80 -11.18
N ARG A 365 16.30 -17.85 -11.97
CA ARG A 365 16.17 -17.11 -13.24
C ARG A 365 15.59 -15.69 -13.08
N ARG A 366 14.86 -15.41 -12.00
CA ARG A 366 14.10 -14.17 -11.79
C ARG A 366 14.60 -13.37 -10.59
N PHE A 367 14.99 -14.04 -9.52
CA PHE A 367 15.30 -13.48 -8.21
C PHE A 367 16.73 -13.78 -7.76
N ILE A 368 17.22 -12.96 -6.83
CA ILE A 368 18.49 -13.10 -6.14
C ILE A 368 18.29 -12.78 -4.66
N VAL A 369 18.91 -13.57 -3.78
CA VAL A 369 18.90 -13.36 -2.33
C VAL A 369 20.27 -12.88 -1.88
N TRP A 370 20.29 -11.74 -1.20
CA TRP A 370 21.47 -11.12 -0.61
C TRP A 370 21.40 -11.18 0.91
N LEU A 371 22.54 -11.45 1.54
CA LEU A 371 22.75 -11.23 2.97
C LEU A 371 23.77 -10.10 3.12
N ALA A 372 23.37 -9.02 3.77
CA ALA A 372 24.22 -7.86 4.03
C ALA A 372 24.35 -7.63 5.54
N GLN A 373 25.55 -7.26 6.01
CA GLN A 373 25.85 -7.11 7.43
C GLN A 373 26.45 -5.72 7.71
N ARG A 374 25.98 -5.08 8.79
CA ARG A 374 26.52 -3.83 9.33
C ARG A 374 27.89 -4.07 9.98
N ASP A 375 28.65 -2.99 10.11
CA ASP A 375 29.98 -3.00 10.71
C ASP A 375 30.01 -3.53 12.14
#